data_AF-A0A351GJ93-F1
#
_entry.id   AF-A0A351GJ93-F1
#
_cell.length_a   1.000
_cell.length_b   1.000
_cell.length_c   1.000
_cell.angle_alpha   90.00
_cell.angle_beta   90.00
_cell.angle_gamma   90.00
#
_symmetry.space_group_name_H-M   'P 1'
#
loop_
_entity.id
_entity.type
_entity.pdbx_description
1 polymer ?
#
loop_
_entity_poly.entity_id
_entity_poly.type
_entity_poly.pdbx_seq_one_letter_code
_entity_poly.pdbx_strand_id
1 'polypeptide(L)'
;YQKVGVRDGAYGNTPWAHEMPDPVSKVTWDNYLSISMPDAKLQDLKTGDVVKVTVPTGSIQIPVLVQPGQTKSTYGIALGYGRVLPDDVKNDLKDLGQNAYPLVAMKGGFADYTIGDVKIEKVTGAPLYEFGITQTHYSIEGRDIIREASLEEYNDDNKAGSYVHKPKAISLWDDYDYSKGHHWAMAIDLNSCTGCSACIVSCSIENNVPIVGREEVRRRREMHWLRIDRYYSFEAPAKKDLSLSIVHGGDQTVEAGEQMTKEKVMEAYSDSSEDKDTAYDYYQNVRVAHQPMMCQHCDNAPCETVCPVLATTHSSEGLNQMTYNRCIGTKYCGNNCPYKVRRFNWFRYNENDKFDYHFSNDLGKMVINPDVTVRSRGVMEKCSFCVQRIQTTKLAAKRENRKMNTDEFTTACAQTCPSNAIVFGDLNDKNSEIAKLYANDRSYHVLEELGVKPSVQYMTKIRNKKATTNQKAH
;
A
#
# COMPACT_ATOMS: atom_id res chain seq x y z
N TYR A 1 -12.36 10.88 14.16
CA TYR A 1 -11.04 11.23 13.59
C TYR A 1 -11.21 11.62 12.12
N GLN A 2 -10.18 12.18 11.48
CA GLN A 2 -10.20 12.54 10.06
C GLN A 2 -9.27 11.60 9.28
N LYS A 3 -9.75 11.05 8.15
CA LYS A 3 -8.90 10.26 7.25
C LYS A 3 -7.98 11.16 6.45
N VAL A 4 -6.81 10.65 6.05
CA VAL A 4 -5.80 11.42 5.31
C VAL A 4 -6.34 11.98 3.98
N GLY A 5 -7.13 11.20 3.24
CA GLY A 5 -7.66 11.63 1.94
C GLY A 5 -8.77 12.67 2.04
N VAL A 6 -9.80 12.39 2.84
CA VAL A 6 -11.05 13.16 2.85
C VAL A 6 -11.04 14.29 3.90
N ARG A 7 -10.20 14.17 4.93
CA ARG A 7 -10.06 15.12 6.05
C ARG A 7 -11.39 15.44 6.74
N ASP A 8 -11.86 16.67 6.66
CA ASP A 8 -13.12 17.19 7.18
C ASP A 8 -14.30 17.02 6.22
N GLY A 9 -14.07 16.49 5.02
CA GLY A 9 -15.08 16.36 3.97
C GLY A 9 -15.16 17.56 3.03
N ALA A 10 -14.34 18.60 3.20
CA ALA A 10 -14.26 19.71 2.23
C ALA A 10 -13.91 19.18 0.82
N TYR A 11 -13.00 18.21 0.75
CA TYR A 11 -12.60 17.49 -0.48
C TYR A 11 -13.46 16.23 -0.75
N GLY A 12 -14.64 16.12 -0.14
CA GLY A 12 -15.52 14.96 -0.28
C GLY A 12 -16.02 14.68 -1.70
N ASN A 13 -15.90 15.65 -2.63
CA ASN A 13 -16.28 15.47 -4.03
C ASN A 13 -15.08 15.09 -4.92
N THR A 14 -13.89 14.86 -4.36
CA THR A 14 -12.69 14.46 -5.10
C THR A 14 -12.58 12.93 -5.11
N PRO A 15 -12.82 12.25 -6.24
CA PRO A 15 -12.86 10.78 -6.25
C PRO A 15 -11.50 10.14 -5.94
N TRP A 16 -10.38 10.77 -6.33
CA TRP A 16 -9.03 10.28 -5.98
C TRP A 16 -8.82 10.19 -4.46
N ALA A 17 -9.44 11.08 -3.67
CA ALA A 17 -9.33 11.06 -2.22
C ALA A 17 -10.06 9.87 -1.58
N HIS A 18 -11.08 9.32 -2.27
CA HIS A 18 -11.86 8.17 -1.82
C HIS A 18 -11.29 6.85 -2.29
N GLU A 19 -10.75 6.80 -3.51
CA GLU A 19 -10.10 5.61 -4.05
C GLU A 19 -8.68 5.41 -3.51
N MET A 20 -8.07 6.47 -2.95
CA MET A 20 -6.82 6.36 -2.21
C MET A 20 -7.03 5.47 -0.96
N PRO A 21 -6.30 4.35 -0.84
CA PRO A 21 -6.43 3.48 0.32
C PRO A 21 -5.98 4.19 1.60
N ASP A 22 -6.77 4.06 2.67
CA ASP A 22 -6.39 4.55 3.99
C ASP A 22 -5.04 3.92 4.43
N PRO A 23 -4.08 4.71 4.95
CA PRO A 23 -2.76 4.19 5.33
C PRO A 23 -2.79 3.02 6.30
N VAL A 24 -3.81 3.00 7.18
CA VAL A 24 -3.94 2.04 8.28
C VAL A 24 -4.87 0.90 7.88
N SER A 25 -6.12 1.19 7.51
CA SER A 25 -7.12 0.14 7.23
C SER A 25 -7.09 -0.41 5.81
N LYS A 26 -6.50 0.34 4.86
CA LYS A 26 -6.56 0.04 3.41
C LYS A 26 -7.97 0.02 2.83
N VAL A 27 -8.97 0.50 3.57
CA VAL A 27 -10.34 0.70 3.08
C VAL A 27 -10.37 1.95 2.20
N THR A 28 -11.08 1.82 1.07
CA THR A 28 -11.43 2.89 0.14
C THR A 28 -12.93 3.16 0.18
N TRP A 29 -13.35 4.34 -0.29
CA TRP A 29 -14.75 4.76 -0.51
C TRP A 29 -15.70 4.82 0.69
N ASP A 30 -15.39 4.19 1.83
CA ASP A 30 -16.31 4.10 2.96
C ASP A 30 -15.70 4.64 4.26
N ASN A 31 -16.55 5.09 5.18
CA ASN A 31 -16.19 5.18 6.60
C ASN A 31 -16.74 3.97 7.38
N TYR A 32 -16.18 3.77 8.56
CA TYR A 32 -16.42 2.60 9.39
C TYR A 32 -16.23 2.95 10.87
N LEU A 33 -16.77 2.10 11.73
CA LEU A 33 -16.45 2.06 13.16
C LEU A 33 -15.24 1.14 13.36
N SER A 34 -14.09 1.73 13.69
CA SER A 34 -12.88 1.01 14.07
C SER A 34 -13.02 0.48 15.49
N ILE A 35 -12.89 -0.84 15.67
CA ILE A 35 -12.98 -1.54 16.95
C ILE A 35 -11.75 -2.42 17.18
N SER A 36 -11.34 -2.59 18.45
CA SER A 36 -10.28 -3.52 18.81
C SER A 36 -10.76 -4.98 18.72
N MET A 37 -9.84 -5.93 18.49
CA MET A 37 -10.19 -7.35 18.44
C MET A 37 -10.78 -7.87 19.77
N PRO A 38 -10.25 -7.50 20.96
CA PRO A 38 -10.87 -7.86 22.24
C PRO A 38 -12.33 -7.37 22.37
N ASP A 39 -12.60 -6.10 22.07
CA ASP A 39 -13.95 -5.54 22.18
C ASP A 39 -14.91 -6.18 21.17
N ALA A 40 -14.42 -6.46 19.95
CA ALA A 40 -15.20 -7.15 18.92
C ALA A 40 -15.61 -8.56 19.37
N LYS A 41 -14.73 -9.29 20.07
CA LYS A 41 -15.04 -10.62 20.61
C LYS A 41 -16.01 -10.57 21.78
N LEU A 42 -15.87 -9.60 22.68
CA LEU A 42 -16.80 -9.38 23.79
C LEU A 42 -18.23 -9.06 23.31
N GLN A 43 -18.35 -8.35 22.18
CA GLN A 43 -19.64 -7.93 21.61
C GLN A 43 -20.17 -8.83 20.48
N ASP A 44 -19.50 -9.94 20.18
CA ASP A 44 -19.78 -10.83 19.03
C ASP A 44 -19.97 -10.07 17.70
N LEU A 45 -19.05 -9.14 17.44
CA LEU A 45 -18.95 -8.34 16.22
C LEU A 45 -17.85 -8.86 15.31
N LYS A 46 -18.14 -8.88 14.01
CA LYS A 46 -17.19 -9.20 12.95
C LYS A 46 -17.03 -8.00 12.02
N THR A 47 -15.91 -7.96 11.30
CA THR A 47 -15.72 -6.98 10.22
C THR A 47 -16.84 -7.13 9.20
N GLY A 48 -17.54 -6.02 8.92
CA GLY A 48 -18.70 -5.96 8.03
C GLY A 48 -20.05 -5.97 8.75
N ASP A 49 -20.12 -6.30 10.04
CA ASP A 49 -21.36 -6.18 10.80
C ASP A 49 -21.79 -4.71 10.87
N VAL A 50 -23.08 -4.44 10.73
CA VAL A 50 -23.63 -3.08 10.86
C VAL A 50 -24.10 -2.87 12.30
N VAL A 51 -23.62 -1.80 12.93
CA VAL A 51 -23.98 -1.44 14.29
C VAL A 51 -24.65 -0.07 14.33
N LYS A 52 -25.60 0.08 15.24
CA LYS A 52 -26.16 1.37 15.61
C LYS A 52 -25.35 1.92 16.78
N VAL A 53 -24.64 3.02 16.51
CA VAL A 53 -23.91 3.79 17.52
C VAL A 53 -24.84 4.88 18.03
N THR A 54 -25.16 4.85 19.31
CA THR A 54 -25.97 5.87 19.98
C THR A 54 -25.12 6.62 20.98
N VAL A 55 -25.17 7.95 20.89
CA VAL A 55 -24.52 8.91 21.79
C VAL A 55 -25.57 9.92 22.28
N PRO A 56 -25.30 10.73 23.31
CA PRO A 56 -26.27 11.70 23.81
C PRO A 56 -26.79 12.69 22.75
N THR A 57 -25.98 13.01 21.75
CA THR A 57 -26.30 13.98 20.68
C THR A 57 -27.07 13.36 19.50
N GLY A 58 -27.06 12.04 19.32
CA GLY A 58 -27.70 11.40 18.18
C GLY A 58 -27.35 9.92 18.01
N SER A 59 -27.76 9.34 16.88
CA SER A 59 -27.43 7.96 16.54
C SER A 59 -27.14 7.81 15.05
N ILE A 60 -26.20 6.93 14.69
CA ILE A 60 -25.93 6.54 13.30
C ILE A 60 -25.81 5.03 13.18
N GLN A 61 -26.09 4.50 11.99
CA GLN A 61 -25.77 3.12 11.65
C GLN A 61 -24.52 3.11 10.79
N ILE A 62 -23.52 2.28 11.11
CA ILE A 62 -22.24 2.27 10.40
C ILE A 62 -21.64 0.85 10.43
N PRO A 63 -20.95 0.41 9.36
CA PRO A 63 -20.31 -0.90 9.38
C PRO A 63 -19.05 -0.91 10.26
N VAL A 64 -18.79 -2.05 10.89
CA VAL A 64 -17.67 -2.28 11.81
C VAL A 64 -16.45 -2.78 11.06
N LEU A 65 -15.29 -2.24 11.39
CA LEU A 65 -13.99 -2.72 10.95
C LEU A 65 -13.14 -3.07 12.18
N VAL A 66 -12.76 -4.35 12.30
CA VAL A 66 -11.80 -4.77 13.33
C VAL A 66 -10.40 -4.32 12.93
N GLN A 67 -9.78 -3.50 13.77
CA GLN A 67 -8.53 -2.83 13.46
C GLN A 67 -7.45 -3.18 14.50
N PRO A 68 -6.36 -3.84 14.09
CA PRO A 68 -5.20 -4.04 14.95
C PRO A 68 -4.55 -2.72 15.36
N GLY A 69 -4.08 -2.64 16.61
CA GLY A 69 -3.50 -1.45 17.22
C GLY A 69 -4.53 -0.49 17.85
N GLN A 70 -5.83 -0.78 17.74
CA GLN A 70 -6.87 -0.01 18.41
C GLN A 70 -6.90 -0.34 19.92
N THR A 71 -6.88 0.68 20.77
CA THR A 71 -6.94 0.50 22.24
C THR A 71 -8.30 -0.06 22.67
N LYS A 72 -8.30 -0.95 23.68
CA LYS A 72 -9.52 -1.49 24.29
C LYS A 72 -10.47 -0.37 24.74
N SER A 73 -11.77 -0.59 24.58
CA SER A 73 -12.84 0.34 24.96
C SER A 73 -12.76 1.71 24.25
N THR A 74 -12.05 1.80 23.14
CA THR A 74 -12.00 3.00 22.31
C THR A 74 -12.49 2.68 20.90
N TYR A 75 -13.33 3.55 20.35
CA TYR A 75 -13.91 3.38 19.02
C TYR A 75 -13.57 4.57 18.13
N GLY A 76 -13.18 4.29 16.89
CA GLY A 76 -12.83 5.33 15.92
C GLY A 76 -13.87 5.44 14.82
N ILE A 77 -14.44 6.63 14.59
CA ILE A 77 -15.28 6.91 13.42
C ILE A 77 -14.63 8.03 12.60
N ALA A 78 -14.53 7.82 11.28
CA ALA A 78 -14.02 8.82 10.36
C ALA A 78 -15.10 9.86 9.97
N LEU A 79 -14.73 11.14 10.04
CA LEU A 79 -15.53 12.28 9.58
C LEU A 79 -15.33 12.54 8.07
N GLY A 80 -16.21 13.35 7.49
CA GLY A 80 -16.11 13.82 6.10
C GLY A 80 -16.88 13.00 5.06
N TYR A 81 -17.68 12.03 5.50
CA TYR A 81 -18.52 11.16 4.67
C TYR A 81 -20.01 11.48 4.87
N GLY A 82 -20.89 10.87 4.06
CA GLY A 82 -22.34 11.02 4.16
C GLY A 82 -22.86 12.40 3.76
N ARG A 83 -22.21 13.05 2.78
CA ARG A 83 -22.66 14.35 2.26
C ARG A 83 -23.90 14.15 1.37
N VAL A 84 -24.86 15.04 1.49
CA VAL A 84 -25.99 15.10 0.55
C VAL A 84 -25.54 15.86 -0.70
N LEU A 85 -25.44 15.17 -1.83
CA LEU A 85 -25.09 15.73 -3.13
C LEU A 85 -26.35 15.91 -4.00
N PRO A 86 -26.32 16.79 -5.01
CA PRO A 86 -27.47 16.96 -5.89
C PRO A 86 -27.70 15.71 -6.75
N ASP A 87 -28.92 15.56 -7.26
CA ASP A 87 -29.37 14.32 -7.92
C ASP A 87 -28.69 14.04 -9.26
N ASP A 88 -28.03 15.04 -9.84
CA ASP A 88 -27.28 14.94 -11.09
C ASP A 88 -25.96 14.17 -10.94
N VAL A 89 -25.43 14.03 -9.73
CA VAL A 89 -24.26 13.19 -9.44
C VAL A 89 -24.64 11.71 -9.56
N LYS A 90 -24.12 11.04 -10.59
CA LYS A 90 -24.47 9.63 -10.92
C LYS A 90 -23.39 8.61 -10.55
N ASN A 91 -22.31 9.04 -9.91
CA ASN A 91 -21.17 8.18 -9.54
C ASN A 91 -21.23 7.77 -8.06
N ASP A 92 -20.22 6.99 -7.64
CA ASP A 92 -20.14 6.46 -6.26
C ASP A 92 -20.14 7.55 -5.18
N LEU A 93 -19.85 8.82 -5.52
CA LEU A 93 -19.84 9.93 -4.55
C LEU A 93 -21.20 10.18 -3.89
N LYS A 94 -22.31 9.79 -4.54
CA LYS A 94 -23.67 10.03 -4.03
C LYS A 94 -23.96 9.26 -2.74
N ASP A 95 -23.49 8.01 -2.67
CA ASP A 95 -23.83 7.06 -1.58
C ASP A 95 -22.57 6.63 -0.80
N LEU A 96 -21.80 7.62 -0.34
CA LEU A 96 -20.55 7.42 0.41
C LEU A 96 -20.73 7.46 1.91
N GLY A 97 -20.53 6.29 2.54
CA GLY A 97 -20.45 6.19 3.99
C GLY A 97 -21.63 6.85 4.71
N GLN A 98 -21.38 7.30 5.94
CA GLN A 98 -22.39 7.86 6.83
C GLN A 98 -21.89 9.15 7.48
N ASN A 99 -22.78 10.12 7.66
CA ASN A 99 -22.40 11.41 8.24
C ASN A 99 -22.25 11.29 9.76
N ALA A 100 -21.01 11.41 10.25
CA ALA A 100 -20.69 11.34 11.67
C ALA A 100 -20.61 12.71 12.36
N TYR A 101 -20.76 13.83 11.64
CA TYR A 101 -20.80 15.17 12.24
C TYR A 101 -21.91 15.37 13.28
N PRO A 102 -23.13 14.81 13.12
CA PRO A 102 -24.19 14.93 14.13
C PRO A 102 -23.84 14.31 15.49
N LEU A 103 -22.83 13.42 15.55
CA LEU A 103 -22.38 12.85 16.81
C LEU A 103 -21.47 13.80 17.61
N VAL A 104 -20.82 14.75 16.94
CA VAL A 104 -19.85 15.68 17.55
C VAL A 104 -20.59 16.61 18.52
N ALA A 105 -20.19 16.59 19.79
CA ALA A 105 -20.78 17.45 20.81
C ALA A 105 -20.12 18.84 20.80
N MET A 106 -20.87 19.87 21.17
CA MET A 106 -20.31 21.22 21.38
C MET A 106 -20.11 21.45 22.87
N LYS A 107 -18.88 21.75 23.30
CA LYS A 107 -18.55 22.03 24.71
C LYS A 107 -17.78 23.34 24.79
N GLY A 108 -18.38 24.34 25.46
CA GLY A 108 -17.75 25.65 25.66
C GLY A 108 -17.42 26.42 24.38
N GLY A 109 -18.18 26.21 23.29
CA GLY A 109 -17.96 26.85 21.99
C GLY A 109 -16.99 26.11 21.05
N PHE A 110 -16.40 25.00 21.49
CA PHE A 110 -15.53 24.15 20.67
C PHE A 110 -16.21 22.82 20.33
N ALA A 111 -15.87 22.28 19.16
CA ALA A 111 -16.27 20.93 18.76
C ALA A 111 -15.46 19.89 19.54
N ASP A 112 -16.16 19.06 20.32
CA ASP A 112 -15.58 17.97 21.10
C ASP A 112 -15.67 16.67 20.30
N TYR A 113 -14.50 16.16 19.91
CA TYR A 113 -14.37 14.92 19.15
C TYR A 113 -14.21 13.67 20.04
N THR A 114 -14.14 13.85 21.36
CA THR A 114 -14.04 12.76 22.32
C THR A 114 -15.38 12.61 23.04
N ILE A 115 -16.13 11.58 22.68
CA ILE A 115 -17.50 11.36 23.16
C ILE A 115 -17.51 10.20 24.14
N GLY A 116 -18.06 10.42 25.34
CA GLY A 116 -18.31 9.38 26.35
C GLY A 116 -19.70 8.74 26.20
N ASP A 117 -19.96 7.71 27.01
CA ASP A 117 -21.27 7.04 27.12
C ASP A 117 -21.84 6.52 25.80
N VAL A 118 -20.98 5.92 24.98
CA VAL A 118 -21.35 5.35 23.69
C VAL A 118 -22.03 3.99 23.89
N LYS A 119 -23.23 3.82 23.33
CA LYS A 119 -23.91 2.52 23.23
C LYS A 119 -23.82 1.98 21.82
N ILE A 120 -23.36 0.74 21.69
CA ILE A 120 -23.21 0.04 20.41
C ILE A 120 -24.14 -1.16 20.42
N GLU A 121 -25.06 -1.19 19.45
CA GLU A 121 -26.04 -2.26 19.30
C GLU A 121 -25.92 -2.85 17.90
N LYS A 122 -25.78 -4.17 17.79
CA LYS A 122 -25.78 -4.87 16.49
C LYS A 122 -27.15 -4.77 15.84
N VAL A 123 -27.20 -4.33 14.58
CA VAL A 123 -28.46 -4.24 13.84
C VAL A 123 -28.84 -5.63 13.35
N THR A 124 -29.80 -6.27 14.01
CA THR A 124 -30.27 -7.61 13.64
C THR A 124 -30.95 -7.60 12.27
N GLY A 125 -30.49 -8.46 11.36
CA GLY A 125 -31.05 -8.60 10.01
C GLY A 125 -30.40 -7.72 8.94
N ALA A 126 -29.43 -6.87 9.30
CA ALA A 126 -28.62 -6.16 8.30
C ALA A 126 -27.69 -7.14 7.57
N PRO A 127 -27.57 -7.06 6.23
CA PRO A 127 -26.59 -7.85 5.49
C PRO A 127 -25.16 -7.46 5.89
N LEU A 128 -24.23 -8.42 5.81
CA LEU A 128 -22.82 -8.14 6.04
C LEU A 128 -22.32 -7.14 5.01
N TYR A 129 -21.75 -6.03 5.47
CA TYR A 129 -21.23 -4.98 4.62
C TYR A 129 -19.87 -5.40 4.03
N GLU A 130 -19.76 -5.37 2.71
CA GLU A 130 -18.50 -5.62 2.02
C GLU A 130 -17.69 -4.33 1.92
N PHE A 131 -16.46 -4.31 2.41
CA PHE A 131 -15.58 -3.15 2.26
C PHE A 131 -14.73 -3.24 0.99
N GLY A 132 -14.49 -2.09 0.36
CA GLY A 132 -13.47 -1.93 -0.68
C GLY A 132 -12.06 -1.90 -0.06
N ILE A 133 -11.55 -3.04 0.40
CA ILE A 133 -10.20 -3.16 0.99
C ILE A 133 -9.19 -3.61 -0.08
N THR A 134 -8.14 -2.82 -0.30
CA THR A 134 -7.11 -3.15 -1.31
C THR A 134 -6.12 -4.21 -0.86
N GLN A 135 -5.97 -4.43 0.44
CA GLN A 135 -5.04 -5.40 1.02
C GLN A 135 -5.76 -6.29 2.04
N THR A 136 -5.85 -7.59 1.75
CA THR A 136 -6.55 -8.55 2.62
C THR A 136 -5.66 -9.11 3.73
N HIS A 137 -4.45 -9.56 3.37
CA HIS A 137 -3.49 -10.08 4.34
C HIS A 137 -2.70 -8.92 4.95
N TYR A 138 -2.77 -8.81 6.28
CA TYR A 138 -2.05 -7.79 7.03
C TYR A 138 -0.77 -8.31 7.67
N SER A 139 -0.57 -9.62 7.71
CA SER A 139 0.63 -10.28 8.24
C SER A 139 1.67 -10.51 7.13
N ILE A 140 2.96 -10.50 7.47
CA ILE A 140 4.07 -10.76 6.52
C ILE A 140 4.33 -12.27 6.33
N GLU A 141 3.72 -13.13 7.14
CA GLU A 141 3.84 -14.60 7.09
C GLU A 141 5.29 -15.12 7.18
N GLY A 142 6.14 -14.39 7.90
CA GLY A 142 7.57 -14.72 8.08
C GLY A 142 8.39 -14.64 6.79
N ARG A 143 7.90 -13.94 5.75
CA ARG A 143 8.60 -13.77 4.48
C ARG A 143 9.62 -12.64 4.55
N ASP A 144 10.75 -12.81 3.87
CA ASP A 144 11.80 -11.79 3.72
C ASP A 144 11.43 -10.71 2.69
N ILE A 145 10.42 -9.90 3.03
CA ILE A 145 9.94 -8.78 2.19
C ILE A 145 10.33 -7.43 2.81
N ILE A 146 10.11 -7.30 4.13
CA ILE A 146 10.56 -6.17 4.93
C ILE A 146 11.61 -6.65 5.91
N ARG A 147 12.80 -6.06 5.81
CA ARG A 147 13.90 -6.28 6.76
C ARG A 147 13.86 -5.18 7.81
N GLU A 148 13.82 -5.56 9.07
CA GLU A 148 13.91 -4.65 10.20
C GLU A 148 15.14 -4.98 11.06
N ALA A 149 15.75 -3.95 11.66
CA ALA A 149 16.80 -4.09 12.67
C ALA A 149 16.65 -2.99 13.73
N SER A 150 17.21 -3.21 14.91
CA SER A 150 17.31 -2.17 15.95
C SER A 150 18.49 -1.24 15.70
N LEU A 151 18.45 -0.04 16.29
CA LEU A 151 19.55 0.91 16.20
C LEU A 151 20.83 0.40 16.87
N GLU A 152 20.70 -0.35 17.96
CA GLU A 152 21.87 -0.96 18.64
C GLU A 152 22.55 -1.99 17.74
N GLU A 153 21.78 -2.90 17.13
CA GLU A 153 22.32 -3.86 16.16
C GLU A 153 22.97 -3.16 14.96
N TYR A 154 22.37 -2.06 14.49
CA TYR A 154 22.92 -1.28 13.38
C TYR A 154 24.23 -0.57 13.72
N ASN A 155 24.37 -0.08 14.96
CA ASN A 155 25.60 0.57 15.42
C ASN A 155 26.75 -0.44 15.58
N ASP A 156 26.44 -1.67 15.94
CA ASP A 156 27.41 -2.76 16.00
C ASP A 156 27.77 -3.27 14.59
N ASP A 157 26.78 -3.32 13.70
CA ASP A 157 26.91 -3.81 12.33
C ASP A 157 26.03 -3.05 11.34
N ASN A 158 26.66 -2.31 10.42
CA ASN A 158 25.99 -1.55 9.38
C ASN A 158 25.11 -2.40 8.44
N LYS A 159 25.29 -3.73 8.42
CA LYS A 159 24.50 -4.69 7.64
C LYS A 159 23.43 -5.41 8.47
N ALA A 160 23.17 -4.97 9.71
CA ALA A 160 22.12 -5.52 10.55
C ALA A 160 20.78 -5.59 9.80
N GLY A 161 20.11 -6.73 9.87
CA GLY A 161 18.87 -7.02 9.15
C GLY A 161 19.04 -7.39 7.67
N SER A 162 20.20 -7.15 7.05
CA SER A 162 20.50 -7.51 5.65
C SER A 162 21.08 -8.93 5.51
N TYR A 163 21.42 -9.61 6.61
CA TYR A 163 22.01 -10.94 6.63
C TYR A 163 20.99 -12.04 6.32
N VAL A 164 20.68 -12.21 5.05
CA VAL A 164 20.09 -13.45 4.56
C VAL A 164 21.07 -14.06 3.56
N HIS A 165 21.76 -15.14 3.97
CA HIS A 165 22.60 -15.92 3.08
C HIS A 165 21.72 -16.57 2.01
N LYS A 166 21.52 -15.89 0.88
CA LYS A 166 20.87 -16.47 -0.29
C LYS A 166 21.93 -16.94 -1.29
N PRO A 167 21.77 -18.13 -1.88
CA PRO A 167 22.66 -18.57 -2.95
C PRO A 167 22.62 -17.54 -4.07
N LYS A 168 23.79 -17.21 -4.61
CA LYS A 168 23.91 -16.26 -5.72
C LYS A 168 23.06 -16.80 -6.87
N ALA A 169 22.05 -16.05 -7.30
CA ALA A 169 21.17 -16.48 -8.38
C ALA A 169 22.00 -16.68 -9.66
N ILE A 170 22.05 -17.91 -10.14
CA ILE A 170 22.72 -18.27 -11.39
C ILE A 170 21.71 -18.04 -12.52
N SER A 171 22.03 -17.14 -13.44
CA SER A 171 21.26 -16.96 -14.68
C SER A 171 21.86 -17.86 -15.76
N LEU A 172 21.00 -18.52 -16.55
CA LEU A 172 21.42 -19.19 -17.78
C LEU A 172 21.61 -18.21 -18.95
N TRP A 173 21.14 -16.98 -18.79
CA TRP A 173 21.17 -15.92 -19.79
C TRP A 173 22.30 -14.94 -19.50
N ASP A 174 22.85 -14.36 -20.56
CA ASP A 174 23.77 -13.23 -20.46
C ASP A 174 23.05 -12.00 -19.90
N ASP A 175 23.80 -11.22 -19.13
CA ASP A 175 23.31 -9.96 -18.58
C ASP A 175 23.28 -8.87 -19.65
N TYR A 176 22.29 -7.98 -19.55
CA TYR A 176 22.20 -6.81 -20.40
C TYR A 176 23.36 -5.84 -20.11
N ASP A 177 23.91 -5.26 -21.17
CA ASP A 177 24.95 -4.23 -21.07
C ASP A 177 24.32 -2.83 -20.95
N TYR A 178 24.29 -2.29 -19.73
CA TYR A 178 23.89 -0.90 -19.47
C TYR A 178 25.07 0.06 -19.32
N SER A 179 26.29 -0.34 -19.72
CA SER A 179 27.47 0.54 -19.60
C SER A 179 27.39 1.81 -20.45
N LYS A 180 26.47 1.83 -21.44
CA LYS A 180 26.29 2.93 -22.39
C LYS A 180 24.93 3.61 -22.16
N GLY A 181 24.97 4.92 -21.96
CA GLY A 181 23.76 5.73 -21.78
C GLY A 181 23.32 5.80 -20.32
N HIS A 182 22.01 5.93 -20.12
CA HIS A 182 21.39 6.03 -18.79
C HIS A 182 20.96 4.65 -18.29
N HIS A 183 21.04 4.42 -16.99
CA HIS A 183 20.51 3.24 -16.33
C HIS A 183 19.60 3.67 -15.16
N TRP A 184 18.29 3.63 -15.39
CA TRP A 184 17.32 4.20 -14.47
C TRP A 184 17.01 3.27 -13.30
N ALA A 185 17.11 3.79 -12.08
CA ALA A 185 16.78 3.05 -10.87
C ALA A 185 16.08 3.92 -9.84
N MET A 186 15.57 3.24 -8.81
CA MET A 186 14.87 3.87 -7.70
C MET A 186 15.31 3.25 -6.37
N ALA A 187 15.50 4.08 -5.36
CA ALA A 187 15.77 3.65 -3.99
C ALA A 187 14.62 4.10 -3.09
N ILE A 188 14.22 3.25 -2.16
CA ILE A 188 13.12 3.50 -1.23
C ILE A 188 13.60 3.31 0.21
N ASP A 189 13.65 4.41 0.96
CA ASP A 189 13.96 4.37 2.39
C ASP A 189 12.71 4.05 3.22
N LEU A 190 12.68 2.84 3.78
CA LEU A 190 11.58 2.37 4.61
C LEU A 190 11.53 3.04 5.99
N ASN A 191 12.61 3.71 6.43
CA ASN A 191 12.58 4.50 7.67
C ASN A 191 11.71 5.74 7.49
N SER A 192 11.92 6.46 6.39
CA SER A 192 11.23 7.72 6.08
C SER A 192 9.81 7.52 5.56
N CYS A 193 9.46 6.31 5.08
CA CYS A 193 8.12 6.01 4.59
C CYS A 193 7.08 5.91 5.73
N THR A 194 6.21 6.91 5.83
CA THR A 194 5.09 6.95 6.79
C THR A 194 3.78 6.34 6.27
N GLY A 195 3.73 5.97 4.99
CA GLY A 195 2.52 5.43 4.38
C GLY A 195 1.45 6.46 4.02
N CYS A 196 1.80 7.74 3.90
CA CYS A 196 0.86 8.86 3.64
C CYS A 196 0.03 8.77 2.32
N SER A 197 0.29 7.79 1.45
CA SER A 197 -0.42 7.55 0.18
C SER A 197 -0.35 8.67 -0.88
N ALA A 198 0.37 9.77 -0.64
CA ALA A 198 0.52 10.86 -1.61
C ALA A 198 1.15 10.41 -2.93
N CYS A 199 2.11 9.47 -2.87
CA CYS A 199 2.76 8.90 -4.05
C CYS A 199 1.84 7.99 -4.90
N ILE A 200 0.76 7.46 -4.31
CA ILE A 200 -0.27 6.71 -5.05
C ILE A 200 -1.06 7.69 -5.91
N VAL A 201 -1.60 8.74 -5.28
CA VAL A 201 -2.43 9.75 -5.96
C VAL A 201 -1.66 10.49 -7.03
N SER A 202 -0.41 10.90 -6.75
CA SER A 202 0.41 11.60 -7.75
C SER A 202 0.74 10.71 -8.96
N CYS A 203 1.01 9.42 -8.73
CA CYS A 203 1.19 8.47 -9.82
C CYS A 203 -0.07 8.33 -10.67
N SER A 204 -1.25 8.29 -10.03
CA SER A 204 -2.53 8.14 -10.73
C SER A 204 -2.87 9.37 -11.56
N ILE A 205 -2.67 10.58 -11.04
CA ILE A 205 -2.90 11.83 -11.77
C ILE A 205 -1.91 11.97 -12.93
N GLU A 206 -0.60 11.84 -12.65
CA GLU A 206 0.45 12.03 -13.64
C GLU A 206 0.30 11.08 -14.84
N ASN A 207 -0.10 9.84 -14.58
CA ASN A 207 -0.17 8.80 -15.59
C ASN A 207 -1.60 8.48 -16.02
N ASN A 208 -2.56 9.37 -15.85
CA ASN A 208 -3.95 9.21 -16.31
C ASN A 208 -4.57 7.86 -15.92
N VAL A 209 -4.31 7.40 -14.69
CA VAL A 209 -4.84 6.12 -14.19
C VAL A 209 -6.32 6.29 -13.84
N PRO A 210 -7.21 5.43 -14.37
CA PRO A 210 -8.64 5.60 -14.18
C PRO A 210 -9.10 5.32 -12.76
N ILE A 211 -10.16 6.03 -12.37
CA ILE A 211 -10.91 5.74 -11.16
C ILE A 211 -11.91 4.62 -11.47
N VAL A 212 -11.92 3.60 -10.62
CA VAL A 212 -12.64 2.34 -10.86
C VAL A 212 -13.95 2.31 -10.10
N GLY A 213 -14.01 2.91 -8.92
CA GLY A 213 -15.21 2.95 -8.08
C GLY A 213 -15.30 1.82 -7.04
N ARG A 214 -16.25 1.95 -6.11
CA ARG A 214 -16.32 1.11 -4.89
C ARG A 214 -16.51 -0.38 -5.21
N GLU A 215 -17.47 -0.71 -6.07
CA GLU A 215 -17.82 -2.11 -6.38
C GLU A 215 -16.68 -2.86 -7.08
N GLU A 216 -15.91 -2.19 -7.91
CA GLU A 216 -14.80 -2.82 -8.62
C GLU A 216 -13.54 -2.93 -7.74
N VAL A 217 -13.35 -2.03 -6.77
CA VAL A 217 -12.34 -2.21 -5.72
C VAL A 217 -12.67 -3.41 -4.83
N ARG A 218 -13.94 -3.64 -4.45
CA ARG A 218 -14.37 -4.85 -3.73
C ARG A 218 -14.03 -6.14 -4.49
N ARG A 219 -14.07 -6.07 -5.83
CA ARG A 219 -13.69 -7.17 -6.73
C ARG A 219 -12.18 -7.28 -6.97
N ARG A 220 -11.36 -6.49 -6.27
CA ARG A 220 -9.89 -6.46 -6.37
C ARG A 220 -9.41 -6.05 -7.77
N ARG A 221 -10.07 -5.03 -8.33
CA ARG A 221 -9.77 -4.47 -9.65
C ARG A 221 -9.38 -3.00 -9.54
N GLU A 222 -8.73 -2.63 -8.44
CA GLU A 222 -8.24 -1.27 -8.22
C GLU A 222 -7.12 -0.95 -9.22
N MET A 223 -7.18 0.25 -9.80
CA MET A 223 -6.19 0.72 -10.76
C MET A 223 -5.19 1.63 -10.04
N HIS A 224 -4.24 1.02 -9.33
CA HIS A 224 -3.11 1.72 -8.72
C HIS A 224 -1.79 1.12 -9.21
N TRP A 225 -0.95 1.93 -9.85
CA TRP A 225 0.37 1.49 -10.37
C TRP A 225 1.43 1.35 -9.28
N LEU A 226 1.21 2.06 -8.18
CA LEU A 226 1.98 2.03 -6.95
C LEU A 226 0.97 1.75 -5.84
N ARG A 227 1.22 0.74 -5.03
CA ARG A 227 0.48 0.50 -3.79
C ARG A 227 1.41 0.64 -2.61
N ILE A 228 0.89 0.96 -1.43
CA ILE A 228 1.66 0.91 -0.18
C ILE A 228 1.12 -0.26 0.61
N ASP A 229 1.93 -1.32 0.71
CA ASP A 229 1.61 -2.48 1.52
C ASP A 229 1.88 -2.15 2.99
N ARG A 230 0.99 -2.61 3.87
CA ARG A 230 1.12 -2.44 5.31
C ARG A 230 1.19 -3.81 5.97
N TYR A 231 2.24 -4.06 6.72
CA TYR A 231 2.39 -5.29 7.49
C TYR A 231 2.33 -5.01 8.99
N TYR A 232 1.63 -5.89 9.69
CA TYR A 232 1.58 -5.95 11.15
C TYR A 232 2.49 -7.07 11.65
N SER A 233 3.28 -6.75 12.65
CA SER A 233 3.92 -7.70 13.56
C SER A 233 3.35 -7.48 14.95
N PHE A 234 3.12 -8.57 15.66
CA PHE A 234 2.44 -8.54 16.95
C PHE A 234 3.42 -8.96 18.03
N GLU A 235 3.53 -8.16 19.08
CA GLU A 235 4.42 -8.47 20.19
C GLU A 235 3.73 -9.41 21.18
N ALA A 236 4.32 -10.58 21.42
CA ALA A 236 3.78 -11.55 22.36
C ALA A 236 3.88 -11.02 23.81
N PRO A 237 2.76 -10.88 24.55
CA PRO A 237 2.80 -10.34 25.91
C PRO A 237 3.36 -11.33 26.95
N ALA A 238 3.31 -12.64 26.67
CA ALA A 238 3.79 -13.68 27.56
C ALA A 238 4.41 -14.83 26.77
N LYS A 239 5.30 -15.58 27.43
CA LYS A 239 5.86 -16.82 26.88
C LYS A 239 4.78 -17.89 26.78
N LYS A 240 4.67 -18.59 25.65
CA LYS A 240 3.77 -19.72 25.46
C LYS A 240 4.39 -20.81 24.56
N ASP A 241 4.11 -22.06 24.90
CA ASP A 241 4.44 -23.22 24.07
C ASP A 241 3.24 -23.56 23.19
N LEU A 242 3.43 -23.54 21.87
CA LEU A 242 2.37 -23.71 20.87
C LEU A 242 2.59 -25.01 20.10
N SER A 243 1.57 -25.86 20.09
CA SER A 243 1.56 -27.05 19.23
C SER A 243 0.93 -26.73 17.87
N LEU A 244 1.75 -26.45 16.86
CA LEU A 244 1.28 -26.22 15.49
C LEU A 244 1.38 -27.51 14.66
N SER A 245 0.50 -27.64 13.67
CA SER A 245 0.62 -28.72 12.69
C SER A 245 2.02 -28.73 12.04
N ILE A 246 2.54 -29.92 11.72
CA ILE A 246 3.88 -30.13 11.15
C ILE A 246 4.15 -29.24 9.92
N VAL A 247 3.14 -28.99 9.08
CA VAL A 247 3.22 -28.16 7.86
C VAL A 247 3.54 -26.69 8.16
N HIS A 248 3.26 -26.20 9.37
CA HIS A 248 3.43 -24.79 9.77
C HIS A 248 4.61 -24.56 10.72
N GLY A 249 5.40 -25.62 10.96
CA GLY A 249 6.67 -25.54 11.68
C GLY A 249 6.70 -26.25 13.03
N GLY A 250 5.80 -27.20 13.29
CA GLY A 250 5.82 -28.06 14.49
C GLY A 250 5.58 -27.32 15.80
N ASP A 251 5.93 -27.95 16.93
CA ASP A 251 5.86 -27.29 18.24
C ASP A 251 6.84 -26.10 18.27
N GLN A 252 6.32 -24.91 18.56
CA GLN A 252 7.08 -23.65 18.63
C GLN A 252 6.84 -22.98 19.98
N THR A 253 7.91 -22.57 20.63
CA THR A 253 7.85 -21.70 21.81
C THR A 253 7.95 -20.26 21.36
N VAL A 254 6.97 -19.43 21.72
CA VAL A 254 7.02 -17.98 21.52
C VAL A 254 7.41 -17.35 22.84
N GLU A 255 8.47 -16.54 22.83
CA GLU A 255 8.94 -15.83 24.02
C GLU A 255 8.22 -14.48 24.21
N ALA A 256 8.19 -13.98 25.44
CA ALA A 256 7.66 -12.65 25.72
C ALA A 256 8.49 -11.57 25.00
N GLY A 257 7.84 -10.66 24.29
CA GLY A 257 8.47 -9.60 23.49
C GLY A 257 8.86 -10.03 22.07
N GLU A 258 8.76 -11.32 21.74
CA GLU A 258 9.00 -11.82 20.38
C GLU A 258 7.94 -11.29 19.41
N GLN A 259 8.36 -11.02 18.17
CA GLN A 259 7.46 -10.53 17.12
C GLN A 259 6.85 -11.70 16.36
N MET A 260 5.56 -11.92 16.57
CA MET A 260 4.78 -12.89 15.83
C MET A 260 4.38 -12.29 14.47
N THR A 261 4.72 -13.02 13.41
CA THR A 261 4.49 -12.59 12.03
C THR A 261 3.70 -13.60 11.20
N LYS A 262 3.18 -14.68 11.80
CA LYS A 262 2.44 -15.73 11.09
C LYS A 262 1.02 -15.81 11.66
N GLU A 263 0.01 -15.73 10.81
CA GLU A 263 -1.40 -15.76 11.21
C GLU A 263 -1.74 -17.00 12.04
N LYS A 264 -1.22 -18.17 11.67
CA LYS A 264 -1.48 -19.41 12.43
C LYS A 264 -0.83 -19.45 13.81
N VAL A 265 0.33 -18.82 13.96
CA VAL A 265 1.00 -18.68 15.27
C VAL A 265 0.17 -17.77 16.17
N MET A 266 -0.43 -16.71 15.59
CA MET A 266 -1.36 -15.83 16.30
C MET A 266 -2.65 -16.53 16.74
N GLU A 267 -3.25 -17.33 15.85
CA GLU A 267 -4.43 -18.14 16.16
C GLU A 267 -4.14 -19.13 17.30
N ALA A 268 -3.04 -19.88 17.21
CA ALA A 268 -2.62 -20.82 18.26
C ALA A 268 -2.31 -20.10 19.59
N TYR A 269 -1.74 -18.90 19.54
CA TYR A 269 -1.45 -18.09 20.73
C TYR A 269 -2.73 -17.63 21.44
N SER A 270 -3.77 -17.27 20.68
CA SER A 270 -5.08 -16.96 21.25
C SER A 270 -5.79 -18.20 21.79
N ASP A 271 -5.73 -19.33 21.09
CA ASP A 271 -6.41 -20.57 21.49
C ASP A 271 -5.78 -21.22 22.74
N SER A 272 -4.47 -21.02 22.94
CA SER A 272 -3.76 -21.46 24.15
C SER A 272 -3.97 -20.53 25.35
N SER A 273 -4.75 -19.46 25.22
CA SER A 273 -5.06 -18.58 26.35
C SER A 273 -6.15 -19.17 27.24
N GLU A 274 -5.82 -19.41 28.51
CA GLU A 274 -6.80 -19.90 29.50
C GLU A 274 -7.90 -18.88 29.78
N ASP A 275 -7.54 -17.60 29.72
CA ASP A 275 -8.46 -16.47 29.83
C ASP A 275 -8.83 -15.94 28.43
N LYS A 276 -10.14 -15.96 28.15
CA LYS A 276 -10.73 -15.51 26.88
C LYS A 276 -10.68 -14.00 26.72
N ASP A 277 -10.63 -13.24 27.83
CA ASP A 277 -10.63 -11.78 27.81
C ASP A 277 -9.24 -11.21 27.48
N THR A 278 -8.18 -11.94 27.81
CA THR A 278 -6.78 -11.58 27.51
C THR A 278 -6.20 -12.27 26.27
N ALA A 279 -6.95 -13.21 25.68
CA ALA A 279 -6.52 -14.01 24.52
C ALA A 279 -6.08 -13.16 23.31
N TYR A 280 -6.62 -11.95 23.17
CA TYR A 280 -6.38 -11.05 22.03
C TYR A 280 -5.59 -9.80 22.41
N ASP A 281 -4.96 -9.74 23.58
CA ASP A 281 -4.30 -8.53 24.07
C ASP A 281 -3.10 -8.12 23.24
N TYR A 282 -2.47 -9.09 22.57
CA TYR A 282 -1.39 -8.84 21.60
C TYR A 282 -1.84 -7.93 20.43
N TYR A 283 -3.15 -7.84 20.14
CA TYR A 283 -3.68 -6.90 19.12
C TYR A 283 -3.53 -5.42 19.50
N GLN A 284 -3.20 -5.10 20.75
CA GLN A 284 -2.90 -3.73 21.17
C GLN A 284 -1.45 -3.35 20.87
N ASN A 285 -0.53 -4.31 20.99
CA ASN A 285 0.91 -4.10 20.85
C ASN A 285 1.37 -4.50 19.45
N VAL A 286 0.98 -3.68 18.46
CA VAL A 286 1.25 -3.93 17.05
C VAL A 286 2.34 -3.01 16.54
N ARG A 287 3.30 -3.58 15.81
CA ARG A 287 4.26 -2.84 15.02
C ARG A 287 3.79 -2.80 13.57
N VAL A 288 3.87 -1.61 12.98
CA VAL A 288 3.44 -1.37 11.60
C VAL A 288 4.66 -1.06 10.74
N ALA A 289 4.74 -1.73 9.60
CA ALA A 289 5.71 -1.43 8.55
C ALA A 289 4.98 -1.09 7.26
N HIS A 290 5.46 -0.06 6.56
CA HIS A 290 4.93 0.37 5.27
C HIS A 290 5.97 0.14 4.19
N GLN A 291 5.54 -0.42 3.07
CA GLN A 291 6.41 -0.66 1.92
C GLN A 291 5.69 -0.26 0.63
N PRO A 292 6.14 0.81 -0.04
CA PRO A 292 5.67 1.14 -1.38
C PRO A 292 6.09 0.06 -2.38
N MET A 293 5.12 -0.59 -3.01
CA MET A 293 5.32 -1.61 -4.03
C MET A 293 4.81 -1.10 -5.37
N MET A 294 5.72 -1.00 -6.33
CA MET A 294 5.46 -0.65 -7.74
C MET A 294 6.13 -1.64 -8.69
N CYS A 295 6.01 -1.42 -10.00
CA CYS A 295 6.86 -2.13 -10.96
C CYS A 295 8.32 -1.91 -10.61
N GLN A 296 9.04 -3.02 -10.46
CA GLN A 296 10.44 -3.03 -10.07
C GLN A 296 11.40 -2.89 -11.27
N HIS A 297 10.86 -2.84 -12.50
CA HIS A 297 11.64 -2.78 -13.74
C HIS A 297 12.79 -3.80 -13.75
N CYS A 298 12.42 -5.07 -13.54
CA CYS A 298 13.34 -6.20 -13.49
C CYS A 298 14.14 -6.33 -14.80
N ASP A 299 15.42 -6.68 -14.72
CA ASP A 299 16.21 -7.06 -15.90
C ASP A 299 15.78 -8.43 -16.43
N ASN A 300 15.79 -9.43 -15.55
CA ASN A 300 15.26 -10.76 -15.83
C ASN A 300 13.74 -10.75 -15.61
N ALA A 301 13.03 -9.97 -16.42
CA ALA A 301 11.60 -9.73 -16.25
C ALA A 301 10.75 -10.94 -16.67
N PRO A 302 10.17 -11.71 -15.71
CA PRO A 302 9.31 -12.85 -16.06
C PRO A 302 8.03 -12.41 -16.78
N CYS A 303 7.64 -11.16 -16.63
CA CYS A 303 6.45 -10.61 -17.27
C CYS A 303 6.62 -10.27 -18.76
N GLU A 304 7.86 -10.24 -19.28
CA GLU A 304 8.12 -9.95 -20.69
C GLU A 304 8.04 -11.19 -21.57
N THR A 305 8.77 -12.25 -21.18
CA THR A 305 8.89 -13.50 -21.95
C THR A 305 7.56 -14.21 -22.18
N VAL A 306 6.56 -13.92 -21.34
CA VAL A 306 5.22 -14.50 -21.41
C VAL A 306 4.23 -13.71 -22.29
N CYS A 307 4.64 -12.58 -22.85
CA CYS A 307 3.75 -11.78 -23.71
C CYS A 307 3.80 -12.28 -25.16
N PRO A 308 2.72 -12.89 -25.69
CA PRO A 308 2.74 -13.50 -27.03
C PRO A 308 2.86 -12.49 -28.18
N VAL A 309 2.55 -11.22 -27.91
CA VAL A 309 2.54 -10.14 -28.92
C VAL A 309 3.65 -9.11 -28.71
N LEU A 310 4.56 -9.35 -27.75
CA LEU A 310 5.66 -8.46 -27.40
C LEU A 310 5.19 -7.03 -27.06
N ALA A 311 4.07 -6.92 -26.33
CA ALA A 311 3.59 -5.62 -25.81
C ALA A 311 4.43 -5.11 -24.63
N THR A 312 5.30 -5.95 -24.08
CA THR A 312 6.20 -5.64 -22.99
C THR A 312 7.61 -6.00 -23.41
N THR A 313 8.50 -5.02 -23.39
CA THR A 313 9.88 -5.17 -23.88
C THR A 313 10.84 -4.39 -23.00
N HIS A 314 12.04 -4.92 -22.86
CA HIS A 314 13.10 -4.22 -22.18
C HIS A 314 13.72 -3.13 -23.05
N SER A 315 14.03 -1.98 -22.46
CA SER A 315 14.75 -0.89 -23.12
C SER A 315 16.24 -0.98 -22.84
N SER A 316 17.06 -0.31 -23.67
CA SER A 316 18.50 -0.18 -23.43
C SER A 316 18.86 0.63 -22.17
N GLU A 317 17.89 1.23 -21.48
CA GLU A 317 18.10 2.06 -20.29
C GLU A 317 17.63 1.38 -18.99
N GLY A 318 17.38 0.07 -19.02
CA GLY A 318 16.90 -0.70 -17.86
C GLY A 318 15.39 -0.61 -17.62
N LEU A 319 14.65 0.15 -18.44
CA LEU A 319 13.19 0.26 -18.30
C LEU A 319 12.48 -0.92 -18.96
N ASN A 320 11.66 -1.63 -18.20
CA ASN A 320 10.55 -2.43 -18.74
C ASN A 320 9.52 -1.49 -19.39
N GLN A 321 9.36 -1.51 -20.70
CA GLN A 321 8.39 -0.68 -21.42
C GLN A 321 7.08 -1.43 -21.64
N MET A 322 5.96 -0.76 -21.39
CA MET A 322 4.62 -1.30 -21.65
C MET A 322 4.00 -0.53 -22.81
N THR A 323 3.88 -1.19 -23.95
CA THR A 323 3.32 -0.64 -25.18
C THR A 323 1.82 -0.93 -25.21
N TYR A 324 1.02 0.02 -24.71
CA TYR A 324 -0.40 -0.15 -24.44
C TYR A 324 -1.22 -0.59 -25.66
N ASN A 325 -0.94 -0.01 -26.84
CA ASN A 325 -1.65 -0.31 -28.09
C ASN A 325 -1.35 -1.71 -28.67
N ARG A 326 -0.25 -2.35 -28.27
CA ARG A 326 0.10 -3.71 -28.70
C ARG A 326 -0.54 -4.79 -27.83
N CYS A 327 -0.99 -4.44 -26.63
CA CYS A 327 -1.54 -5.38 -25.67
C CYS A 327 -2.90 -5.92 -26.11
N ILE A 328 -2.99 -7.24 -26.34
CA ILE A 328 -4.24 -7.93 -26.68
C ILE A 328 -5.02 -8.47 -25.45
N GLY A 329 -4.50 -8.23 -24.24
CA GLY A 329 -5.25 -8.48 -23.00
C GLY A 329 -5.27 -9.93 -22.50
N THR A 330 -4.25 -10.74 -22.80
CA THR A 330 -4.13 -12.13 -22.30
C THR A 330 -3.93 -12.24 -20.78
N LYS A 331 -3.51 -11.15 -20.13
CA LYS A 331 -3.25 -11.02 -18.67
C LYS A 331 -2.11 -11.86 -18.10
N TYR A 332 -1.46 -12.69 -18.92
CA TYR A 332 -0.45 -13.63 -18.42
C TYR A 332 0.78 -12.95 -17.81
N CYS A 333 1.15 -11.77 -18.32
CA CYS A 333 2.20 -10.93 -17.72
C CYS A 333 1.88 -10.49 -16.29
N GLY A 334 0.61 -10.35 -15.92
CA GLY A 334 0.18 -10.06 -14.55
C GLY A 334 0.36 -11.27 -13.63
N ASN A 335 0.05 -12.47 -14.11
CA ASN A 335 0.22 -13.71 -13.36
C ASN A 335 1.71 -14.01 -13.10
N ASN A 336 2.57 -13.81 -14.09
CA ASN A 336 4.00 -14.14 -13.97
C ASN A 336 4.81 -13.07 -13.22
N CYS A 337 4.25 -11.86 -13.03
CA CYS A 337 4.90 -10.84 -12.21
C CYS A 337 4.86 -11.26 -10.72
N PRO A 338 6.01 -11.48 -10.04
CA PRO A 338 6.02 -11.93 -8.65
C PRO A 338 5.40 -10.90 -7.70
N TYR A 339 5.59 -9.61 -7.99
CA TYR A 339 5.07 -8.50 -7.19
C TYR A 339 3.58 -8.19 -7.43
N LYS A 340 2.97 -8.77 -8.49
CA LYS A 340 1.57 -8.52 -8.88
C LYS A 340 1.23 -7.02 -8.98
N VAL A 341 2.08 -6.27 -9.69
CA VAL A 341 2.00 -4.79 -9.86
C VAL A 341 1.56 -4.37 -11.27
N ARG A 342 1.19 -5.32 -12.12
CA ARG A 342 0.49 -5.04 -13.38
C ARG A 342 -1.01 -4.95 -13.10
N ARG A 343 -1.67 -3.94 -13.66
CA ARG A 343 -3.10 -3.65 -13.48
C ARG A 343 -3.83 -3.75 -14.81
N PHE A 344 -5.00 -4.36 -14.83
CA PHE A 344 -5.72 -4.66 -16.07
C PHE A 344 -6.97 -3.79 -16.20
N ASN A 345 -7.16 -3.14 -17.35
CA ASN A 345 -8.38 -2.42 -17.65
C ASN A 345 -9.52 -3.39 -17.99
N TRP A 346 -10.38 -3.66 -17.01
CA TRP A 346 -11.53 -4.55 -17.19
C TRP A 346 -12.62 -3.92 -18.05
N PHE A 347 -12.84 -2.63 -17.87
CA PHE A 347 -13.84 -1.87 -18.58
C PHE A 347 -13.18 -0.74 -19.37
N ARG A 348 -14.00 -0.10 -20.20
CA ARG A 348 -13.66 1.20 -20.76
C ARG A 348 -14.03 2.24 -19.69
N TYR A 349 -13.05 2.83 -19.04
CA TYR A 349 -13.26 3.84 -17.99
C TYR A 349 -13.40 5.27 -18.53
N ASN A 350 -13.04 5.48 -19.80
CA ASN A 350 -13.26 6.74 -20.50
C ASN A 350 -14.56 6.72 -21.30
N GLU A 351 -15.26 7.86 -21.34
CA GLU A 351 -16.50 8.03 -22.10
C GLU A 351 -17.54 6.93 -21.80
N ASN A 352 -17.79 6.68 -20.51
CA ASN A 352 -18.70 5.64 -20.07
C ASN A 352 -19.56 6.15 -18.91
N ASP A 353 -20.88 6.18 -19.11
CA ASP A 353 -21.85 6.67 -18.13
C ASP A 353 -21.83 5.90 -16.79
N LYS A 354 -21.35 4.65 -16.80
CA LYS A 354 -21.17 3.87 -15.56
C LYS A 354 -20.02 4.35 -14.69
N PHE A 355 -19.03 5.00 -15.30
CA PHE A 355 -17.85 5.55 -14.62
C PHE A 355 -17.83 7.06 -14.86
N ASP A 356 -18.84 7.76 -14.35
CA ASP A 356 -19.01 9.21 -14.51
C ASP A 356 -18.06 10.00 -13.59
N TYR A 357 -16.77 9.94 -13.90
CA TYR A 357 -15.68 10.66 -13.24
C TYR A 357 -15.05 11.68 -14.21
N HIS A 358 -13.80 12.09 -13.95
CA HIS A 358 -13.09 13.10 -14.75
C HIS A 358 -12.82 12.71 -16.22
N PHE A 359 -12.91 11.42 -16.59
CA PHE A 359 -12.74 11.00 -17.98
C PHE A 359 -14.00 11.15 -18.85
N SER A 360 -15.18 11.30 -18.23
CA SER A 360 -16.46 11.28 -18.94
C SER A 360 -17.00 12.68 -19.24
N ASN A 361 -16.68 13.68 -18.39
CA ASN A 361 -17.12 15.06 -18.57
C ASN A 361 -16.05 15.95 -19.26
N ASP A 362 -16.49 16.96 -20.02
CA ASP A 362 -15.55 17.78 -20.80
C ASP A 362 -14.66 18.67 -19.93
N LEU A 363 -15.15 19.12 -18.77
CA LEU A 363 -14.35 19.89 -17.82
C LEU A 363 -13.29 19.03 -17.13
N GLY A 364 -13.62 17.82 -16.70
CA GLY A 364 -12.68 16.93 -16.01
C GLY A 364 -11.61 16.38 -16.92
N LYS A 365 -11.88 16.28 -18.23
CA LYS A 365 -10.86 15.94 -19.23
C LYS A 365 -9.69 16.92 -19.26
N MET A 366 -9.85 18.15 -18.74
CA MET A 366 -8.76 19.11 -18.62
C MET A 366 -7.66 18.69 -17.62
N VAL A 367 -7.95 17.75 -16.71
CA VAL A 367 -6.96 17.25 -15.74
C VAL A 367 -6.05 16.17 -16.35
N ILE A 368 -6.42 15.62 -17.51
CA ILE A 368 -5.69 14.54 -18.17
C ILE A 368 -4.35 15.09 -18.69
N ASN A 369 -3.26 14.40 -18.35
CA ASN A 369 -1.93 14.70 -18.88
C ASN A 369 -1.88 14.42 -20.39
N PRO A 370 -1.61 15.41 -21.27
CA PRO A 370 -1.59 15.20 -22.72
C PRO A 370 -0.44 14.30 -23.19
N ASP A 371 0.64 14.19 -22.42
CA ASP A 371 1.84 13.43 -22.79
C ASP A 371 1.70 11.93 -22.50
N VAL A 372 0.64 11.51 -21.81
CA VAL A 372 0.39 10.11 -21.44
C VAL A 372 -0.88 9.60 -22.10
N THR A 373 -0.75 8.48 -22.81
CA THR A 373 -1.89 7.83 -23.45
C THR A 373 -2.98 7.49 -22.43
N VAL A 374 -4.24 7.85 -22.71
CA VAL A 374 -5.41 7.32 -22.00
C VAL A 374 -5.72 5.93 -22.52
N ARG A 375 -5.77 4.93 -21.64
CA ARG A 375 -5.91 3.53 -22.05
C ARG A 375 -7.37 3.18 -22.29
N SER A 376 -7.59 2.24 -23.22
CA SER A 376 -8.89 1.63 -23.47
C SER A 376 -9.04 0.33 -22.68
N ARG A 377 -10.20 -0.32 -22.84
CA ARG A 377 -10.48 -1.64 -22.26
C ARG A 377 -9.50 -2.69 -22.79
N GLY A 378 -9.17 -3.68 -21.95
CA GLY A 378 -8.46 -4.87 -22.37
C GLY A 378 -6.94 -4.74 -22.33
N VAL A 379 -6.42 -3.64 -21.80
CA VAL A 379 -5.00 -3.33 -21.80
C VAL A 379 -4.42 -3.44 -20.39
N MET A 380 -3.21 -4.00 -20.29
CA MET A 380 -2.42 -4.01 -19.07
C MET A 380 -1.68 -2.70 -18.86
N GLU A 381 -1.53 -2.30 -17.61
CA GLU A 381 -0.81 -1.13 -17.17
C GLU A 381 0.17 -1.47 -16.05
N LYS A 382 1.14 -0.60 -15.85
CA LYS A 382 2.11 -0.68 -14.77
C LYS A 382 2.81 0.67 -14.59
N CYS A 383 3.45 0.85 -13.44
CA CYS A 383 4.44 1.91 -13.27
C CYS A 383 5.49 1.85 -14.39
N SER A 384 5.76 2.99 -15.02
CA SER A 384 6.67 3.17 -16.16
C SER A 384 7.91 3.99 -15.80
N PHE A 385 8.14 4.27 -14.51
CA PHE A 385 9.08 5.29 -14.04
C PHE A 385 8.83 6.68 -14.66
N CYS A 386 7.55 7.01 -14.88
CA CYS A 386 7.12 8.28 -15.50
C CYS A 386 7.88 8.55 -16.82
N VAL A 387 7.88 7.56 -17.73
CA VAL A 387 8.64 7.59 -19.00
C VAL A 387 8.43 8.87 -19.80
N GLN A 388 7.25 9.50 -19.74
CA GLN A 388 6.97 10.79 -20.35
C GLN A 388 7.92 11.90 -19.86
N ARG A 389 8.20 11.96 -18.54
CA ARG A 389 9.14 12.92 -17.95
C ARG A 389 10.57 12.62 -18.37
N ILE A 390 10.93 11.34 -18.44
CA ILE A 390 12.23 10.88 -18.93
C ILE A 390 12.44 11.36 -20.37
N GLN A 391 11.48 11.10 -21.27
CA GLN A 391 11.62 11.45 -22.69
C GLN A 391 11.63 12.97 -22.92
N THR A 392 10.76 13.74 -22.25
CA THR A 392 10.72 15.20 -22.37
C THR A 392 12.04 15.83 -21.93
N THR A 393 12.60 15.39 -20.81
CA THR A 393 13.88 15.92 -20.31
C THR A 393 15.05 15.54 -21.22
N LYS A 394 15.09 14.28 -21.68
CA LYS A 394 16.10 13.83 -22.66
C LYS A 394 16.01 14.61 -23.98
N LEU A 395 14.80 14.90 -24.45
CA LEU A 395 14.59 15.69 -25.65
C LEU A 395 15.12 17.12 -25.49
N ALA A 396 14.86 17.76 -24.34
CA ALA A 396 15.38 19.09 -24.03
C ALA A 396 16.92 19.11 -23.99
N ALA A 397 17.54 18.19 -23.25
CA ALA A 397 18.99 18.07 -23.16
C ALA A 397 19.64 17.81 -24.54
N LYS A 398 19.03 16.95 -25.37
CA LYS A 398 19.49 16.69 -26.74
C LYS A 398 19.38 17.91 -27.64
N ARG A 399 18.29 18.68 -27.55
CA ARG A 399 18.11 19.94 -28.30
C ARG A 399 19.17 20.97 -27.93
N GLU A 400 19.59 20.99 -26.68
CA GLU A 400 20.62 21.88 -26.14
C GLU A 400 22.05 21.34 -26.31
N ASN A 401 22.23 20.18 -26.98
CA ASN A 401 23.51 19.49 -27.17
C ASN A 401 24.31 19.29 -25.88
N ARG A 402 23.62 19.04 -24.77
CA ARG A 402 24.25 18.74 -23.47
C ARG A 402 23.82 17.38 -22.96
N LYS A 403 24.60 16.87 -22.00
CA LYS A 403 24.17 15.75 -21.18
C LYS A 403 23.06 16.22 -20.23
N MET A 404 22.16 15.30 -19.92
CA MET A 404 21.14 15.53 -18.92
C MET A 404 21.79 15.57 -17.53
N ASN A 405 21.38 16.52 -16.70
CA ASN A 405 21.87 16.63 -15.34
C ASN A 405 21.11 15.66 -14.42
N THR A 406 21.74 15.26 -13.32
CA THR A 406 21.21 14.29 -12.37
C THR A 406 19.88 14.72 -11.74
N ASP A 407 19.76 16.02 -11.43
CA ASP A 407 18.61 16.58 -10.71
C ASP A 407 17.62 17.31 -11.64
N GLU A 408 17.70 17.08 -12.95
CA GLU A 408 16.92 17.84 -13.94
C GLU A 408 15.43 17.49 -13.95
N PHE A 409 15.08 16.26 -13.55
CA PHE A 409 13.70 15.85 -13.33
C PHE A 409 13.61 14.76 -12.27
N THR A 410 12.40 14.53 -11.77
CA THR A 410 12.10 13.39 -10.93
C THR A 410 10.70 12.82 -11.25
N THR A 411 10.45 11.61 -10.78
CA THR A 411 9.16 10.93 -10.95
C THR A 411 8.08 11.56 -10.07
N ALA A 412 6.81 11.45 -10.46
CA ALA A 412 5.71 12.03 -9.69
C ALA A 412 5.61 11.48 -8.26
N CYS A 413 5.92 10.19 -8.06
CA CYS A 413 5.92 9.56 -6.74
C CYS A 413 7.06 10.08 -5.85
N ALA A 414 8.24 10.32 -6.41
CA ALA A 414 9.37 10.92 -5.69
C ALA A 414 9.11 12.39 -5.36
N GLN A 415 8.68 13.20 -6.33
CA GLN A 415 8.44 14.64 -6.17
C GLN A 415 7.43 14.97 -5.05
N THR A 416 6.41 14.13 -4.89
CA THR A 416 5.29 14.38 -3.96
C THR A 416 5.56 13.79 -2.57
N CYS A 417 6.61 12.98 -2.41
CA CYS A 417 6.89 12.34 -1.13
C CYS A 417 7.38 13.37 -0.10
N PRO A 418 6.61 13.69 0.96
CA PRO A 418 6.99 14.75 1.90
C PRO A 418 8.23 14.41 2.73
N SER A 419 8.53 13.12 2.88
CA SER A 419 9.68 12.62 3.62
C SER A 419 10.86 12.23 2.73
N ASN A 420 10.80 12.50 1.42
CA ASN A 420 11.82 12.11 0.45
C ASN A 420 12.20 10.62 0.51
N ALA A 421 11.23 9.76 0.86
CA ALA A 421 11.48 8.32 0.99
C ALA A 421 11.76 7.62 -0.35
N ILE A 422 11.35 8.22 -1.48
CA ILE A 422 11.57 7.67 -2.82
C ILE A 422 12.55 8.57 -3.54
N VAL A 423 13.70 8.01 -3.93
CA VAL A 423 14.73 8.69 -4.72
C VAL A 423 14.83 7.98 -6.07
N PHE A 424 14.82 8.74 -7.15
CA PHE A 424 14.90 8.23 -8.53
C PHE A 424 16.06 8.92 -9.25
N GLY A 425 16.81 8.19 -10.07
CA GLY A 425 17.89 8.77 -10.85
C GLY A 425 18.60 7.76 -11.74
N ASP A 426 19.74 8.20 -12.29
CA ASP A 426 20.60 7.40 -13.15
C ASP A 426 21.74 6.74 -12.35
N LEU A 427 21.81 5.40 -12.37
CA LEU A 427 22.86 4.62 -11.71
C LEU A 427 24.24 4.77 -12.37
N ASN A 428 24.28 5.08 -13.67
CA ASN A 428 25.55 5.23 -14.37
C ASN A 428 26.27 6.53 -13.95
N ASP A 429 25.54 7.50 -13.43
CA ASP A 429 26.12 8.67 -12.78
C ASP A 429 26.54 8.35 -11.34
N LYS A 430 27.85 8.17 -11.14
CA LYS A 430 28.44 7.83 -9.83
C LYS A 430 28.28 8.92 -8.77
N ASN A 431 28.01 10.17 -9.17
CA ASN A 431 27.83 11.27 -8.23
C ASN A 431 26.38 11.40 -7.74
N SER A 432 25.45 10.72 -8.40
CA SER A 432 24.03 10.76 -8.09
C SER A 432 23.71 10.26 -6.69
N GLU A 433 22.63 10.79 -6.11
CA GLU A 433 22.12 10.31 -4.83
C GLU A 433 21.73 8.82 -4.92
N ILE A 434 21.17 8.40 -6.05
CA ILE A 434 20.77 7.00 -6.25
C ILE A 434 21.98 6.07 -6.20
N ALA A 435 23.12 6.39 -6.84
CA ALA A 435 24.30 5.55 -6.83
C ALA A 435 24.86 5.35 -5.40
N LYS A 436 24.80 6.40 -4.57
CA LYS A 436 25.20 6.35 -3.15
C LYS A 436 24.23 5.48 -2.33
N LEU A 437 22.93 5.62 -2.56
CA LEU A 437 21.92 4.80 -1.90
C LEU A 437 22.02 3.33 -2.33
N TYR A 438 22.31 3.06 -3.60
CA TYR A 438 22.46 1.70 -4.13
C TYR A 438 23.67 0.96 -3.52
N ALA A 439 24.73 1.70 -3.20
CA ALA A 439 25.95 1.17 -2.57
C ALA A 439 25.85 1.07 -1.03
N ASN A 440 24.74 1.50 -0.42
CA ASN A 440 24.56 1.47 1.02
C ASN A 440 24.41 0.03 1.54
N ASP A 441 25.06 -0.28 2.67
CA ASP A 441 25.00 -1.59 3.32
C ASP A 441 23.58 -2.01 3.76
N ARG A 442 22.68 -1.02 3.94
CA ARG A 442 21.26 -1.24 4.27
C ARG A 442 20.41 -1.61 3.06
N SER A 443 20.93 -1.48 1.84
CA SER A 443 20.13 -1.65 0.63
C SER A 443 19.98 -3.12 0.28
N TYR A 444 18.77 -3.51 -0.10
CA TYR A 444 18.42 -4.85 -0.51
C TYR A 444 17.34 -4.85 -1.60
N HIS A 445 17.22 -5.97 -2.29
CA HIS A 445 16.17 -6.21 -3.27
C HIS A 445 15.08 -7.13 -2.70
N VAL A 446 13.84 -6.88 -3.09
CA VAL A 446 12.71 -7.71 -2.65
C VAL A 446 12.63 -8.95 -3.53
N LEU A 447 12.54 -10.13 -2.92
CA LEU A 447 12.51 -11.45 -3.58
C LEU A 447 13.79 -11.77 -4.39
N GLU A 448 14.95 -11.50 -3.82
CA GLU A 448 16.27 -11.83 -4.38
C GLU A 448 16.41 -13.30 -4.81
N GLU A 449 15.75 -14.21 -4.09
CA GLU A 449 15.74 -15.66 -4.35
C GLU A 449 15.23 -16.02 -5.74
N LEU A 450 14.44 -15.17 -6.39
CA LEU A 450 13.90 -15.42 -7.72
C LEU A 450 14.88 -15.05 -8.85
N GLY A 451 15.98 -14.35 -8.55
CA GLY A 451 16.96 -13.95 -9.57
C GLY A 451 16.43 -12.99 -10.64
N VAL A 452 15.35 -12.24 -10.35
CA VAL A 452 14.71 -11.33 -11.31
C VAL A 452 15.47 -10.01 -11.51
N LYS A 453 16.46 -9.69 -10.66
CA LYS A 453 17.32 -8.49 -10.73
C LYS A 453 16.49 -7.19 -10.87
N PRO A 454 15.78 -6.76 -9.82
CA PRO A 454 14.97 -5.55 -9.86
C PRO A 454 15.84 -4.27 -9.85
N SER A 455 15.39 -3.24 -10.56
CA SER A 455 16.02 -1.90 -10.59
C SER A 455 15.58 -0.99 -9.44
N VAL A 456 14.68 -1.49 -8.57
CA VAL A 456 14.28 -0.80 -7.35
C VAL A 456 14.96 -1.49 -6.16
N GLN A 457 15.55 -0.68 -5.29
CA GLN A 457 16.11 -1.13 -4.01
C GLN A 457 15.34 -0.54 -2.83
N TYR A 458 15.29 -1.32 -1.76
CA TYR A 458 14.69 -0.93 -0.49
C TYR A 458 15.79 -0.86 0.56
N MET A 459 15.66 0.05 1.51
CA MET A 459 16.57 0.13 2.64
C MET A 459 15.97 -0.56 3.86
N THR A 460 16.77 -1.34 4.59
CA THR A 460 16.38 -1.96 5.86
C THR A 460 15.84 -0.92 6.83
N LYS A 461 14.70 -1.22 7.45
CA LYS A 461 14.03 -0.34 8.41
C LYS A 461 14.72 -0.45 9.78
N ILE A 462 15.39 0.61 10.21
CA ILE A 462 16.06 0.70 11.51
C ILE A 462 15.12 1.35 12.52
N ARG A 463 14.80 0.64 13.59
CA ARG A 463 13.96 1.16 14.68
C ARG A 463 14.83 1.58 15.86
N ASN A 464 14.59 2.77 16.38
CA ASN A 464 15.23 3.26 17.60
C ASN A 464 14.58 2.62 18.83
N LYS A 465 14.96 1.38 19.12
CA LYS A 465 14.62 0.65 20.35
C LYS A 465 15.92 0.14 20.97
N LYS A 466 15.92 -0.04 22.30
CA LYS A 466 16.95 -0.85 22.96
C LYS A 466 16.90 -2.26 22.39
N ALA A 467 18.04 -2.89 22.14
CA ALA A 467 18.09 -4.27 21.70
C ALA A 467 17.31 -5.10 22.73
N THR A 468 16.29 -5.80 22.26
CA THR A 468 15.77 -6.93 23.01
C THR A 468 16.89 -7.94 23.06
N THR A 469 17.57 -8.05 24.20
CA THR A 469 18.46 -9.16 24.52
C THR A 469 17.67 -10.45 24.34
N ASN A 470 17.72 -11.04 23.15
CA ASN A 470 17.44 -12.45 22.90
C ASN A 470 18.01 -12.84 21.53
N GLN A 471 19.26 -13.32 21.64
CA GLN A 471 19.94 -14.33 20.84
C GLN A 471 19.50 -14.56 19.39
N LYS A 472 20.46 -14.27 18.49
CA LYS A 472 20.66 -14.94 17.19
C LYS A 472 20.16 -16.39 17.23
N ALA A 473 18.99 -16.66 16.67
CA ALA A 473 18.61 -18.00 16.25
C ALA A 473 19.15 -18.19 14.82
N HIS A 474 20.02 -19.18 14.69
CA HIS A 474 20.73 -19.58 13.48
C HIS A 474 19.84 -20.05 12.34
#